data_AF-A0A534E4X6-F1
#
_entry.id   AF-A0A534E4X6-F1
#
_cell.length_a   1.000
_cell.length_b   1.000
_cell.length_c   1.000
_cell.angle_alpha   90.00
_cell.angle_beta   90.00
_cell.angle_gamma   90.00
#
_symmetry.space_group_name_H-M   'P 1'
#
loop_
_entity.id
_entity.type
_entity.pdbx_description
1 polymer ?
#
loop_
_entity_poly.entity_id
_entity_poly.type
_entity_poly.pdbx_seq_one_letter_code
_entity_poly.pdbx_strand_id
1 'polypeptide(L)'
;LDDHDRLIAYVLGLSHALNIAFFTALAESGEAAPKLAQMSSTTFDAQLDVASRVAQESPELYYEIQSLNDYGAESLEALSQAVERLRAAVLSQDHEAFVALMRRGRDYLDDRRTQAERRA
;
A
#
# COMPACT_ATOMS: atom_id res chain seq x y z
N LEU A 1 4.48 -15.45 -20.61
CA LEU A 1 3.36 -15.77 -19.71
C LEU A 1 3.81 -15.53 -18.27
N ASP A 2 4.98 -16.07 -17.89
CA ASP A 2 5.62 -15.85 -16.58
C ASP A 2 5.74 -14.40 -16.11
N ASP A 3 6.13 -13.44 -16.97
CA ASP A 3 6.26 -12.03 -16.56
C ASP A 3 4.92 -11.35 -16.23
N HIS A 4 3.84 -11.76 -16.89
CA HIS A 4 2.52 -11.18 -16.67
C HIS A 4 1.93 -11.67 -15.35
N ASP A 5 2.04 -12.98 -15.10
CA ASP A 5 1.54 -13.60 -13.87
C ASP A 5 2.36 -13.14 -12.66
N ARG A 6 3.67 -12.94 -12.84
CA ARG A 6 4.56 -12.31 -11.85
C ARG A 6 4.12 -10.88 -11.51
N LEU A 7 3.81 -10.06 -12.51
CA LEU A 7 3.39 -8.68 -12.29
C LEU A 7 2.02 -8.60 -11.59
N ILE A 8 1.09 -9.47 -11.97
CA ILE A 8 -0.22 -9.57 -11.31
C ILE A 8 -0.06 -9.99 -9.85
N ALA A 9 0.74 -11.04 -9.59
CA ALA A 9 1.04 -11.50 -8.25
C ALA A 9 1.67 -10.39 -7.40
N TYR A 10 2.62 -9.64 -7.95
CA TYR A 10 3.27 -8.52 -7.27
C TYR A 10 2.28 -7.40 -6.92
N VAL A 11 1.43 -6.98 -7.86
CA VAL A 11 0.47 -5.88 -7.64
C VAL A 11 -0.62 -6.30 -6.66
N LEU A 12 -1.14 -7.52 -6.77
CA LEU A 12 -2.12 -8.05 -5.83
C LEU A 12 -1.50 -8.22 -4.44
N GLY A 13 -0.34 -8.87 -4.33
CA GLY A 13 0.37 -9.05 -3.06
C GLY A 13 0.64 -7.73 -2.35
N LEU A 14 1.15 -6.73 -3.08
CA LEU A 14 1.44 -5.40 -2.54
C LEU A 14 0.19 -4.67 -2.03
N SER A 15 -0.90 -4.68 -2.83
CA SER A 15 -2.13 -3.95 -2.47
C SER A 15 -2.78 -4.54 -1.21
N HIS A 16 -2.83 -5.87 -1.09
CA HIS A 16 -3.41 -6.51 0.09
C HIS A 16 -2.50 -6.33 1.31
N ALA A 17 -1.18 -6.50 1.15
CA ALA A 17 -0.23 -6.28 2.23
C ALA A 17 -0.33 -4.89 2.83
N LEU A 18 -0.42 -3.86 1.98
CA LEU A 18 -0.58 -2.46 2.42
C LEU A 18 -1.84 -2.29 3.26
N ASN A 19 -2.98 -2.81 2.81
CA ASN A 19 -4.24 -2.66 3.51
C ASN A 19 -4.26 -3.45 4.84
N ILE A 20 -3.69 -4.66 4.86
CA ILE A 20 -3.54 -5.45 6.07
C ILE A 20 -2.69 -4.70 7.10
N ALA A 21 -1.50 -4.23 6.70
CA ALA A 21 -0.65 -3.44 7.58
C ALA A 21 -1.35 -2.17 8.09
N PHE A 22 -2.11 -1.49 7.21
CA PHE A 22 -2.86 -0.28 7.56
C PHE A 22 -3.95 -0.53 8.61
N PHE A 23 -4.86 -1.49 8.40
CA PHE A 23 -5.91 -1.74 9.37
C PHE A 23 -5.37 -2.35 10.68
N THR A 24 -4.26 -3.10 10.62
CA THR A 24 -3.59 -3.63 11.82
C THR A 24 -3.03 -2.48 12.66
N ALA A 25 -2.32 -1.54 12.04
CA ALA A 25 -1.79 -0.37 12.74
C ALA A 25 -2.92 0.48 13.35
N LEU A 26 -4.05 0.63 12.66
CA LEU A 26 -5.23 1.31 13.21
C LEU A 26 -5.81 0.57 14.42
N ALA A 27 -6.03 -0.74 14.31
CA ALA A 27 -6.58 -1.54 15.39
C ALA A 27 -5.68 -1.54 16.65
N GLU A 28 -4.36 -1.58 16.45
CA GLU A 28 -3.36 -1.58 17.53
C GLU A 28 -3.09 -0.20 18.13
N SER A 29 -3.41 0.88 17.41
CA SER A 29 -3.23 2.26 17.90
C SER A 29 -4.04 2.60 19.15
N GLY A 30 -5.10 1.82 19.44
CA GLY A 30 -6.03 2.09 20.53
C GLY A 30 -6.97 3.27 20.27
N GLU A 31 -6.89 3.92 19.10
CA GLU A 31 -7.86 4.93 18.69
C GLU A 31 -9.21 4.27 18.37
N ALA A 32 -10.28 4.73 19.00
CA ALA A 32 -11.60 4.17 18.79
C ALA A 32 -12.10 4.48 17.37
N ALA A 33 -12.62 3.46 16.66
CA ALA A 33 -13.21 3.63 15.32
C ALA A 33 -14.21 4.81 15.18
N PRO A 34 -15.07 5.12 16.18
CA PRO A 34 -15.94 6.29 16.14
C PRO A 34 -15.21 7.64 16.11
N LYS A 35 -14.01 7.71 16.72
CA LYS A 35 -13.20 8.93 16.79
C LYS A 35 -12.42 9.16 15.49
N LEU A 36 -11.96 8.09 14.85
CA LEU A 36 -11.36 8.14 13.51
C LEU A 36 -12.39 8.60 12.45
N ALA A 37 -13.63 8.11 12.52
CA ALA A 37 -14.71 8.54 11.63
C ALA A 37 -15.06 10.03 11.77
N GLN A 38 -14.88 10.63 12.95
CA GLN A 38 -15.12 12.06 13.18
C GLN A 38 -13.96 12.95 12.69
N MET A 39 -12.76 12.40 12.57
CA MET A 39 -11.56 13.10 12.07
C MET A 39 -11.39 12.93 10.55
N SER A 40 -12.38 12.34 9.89
CA SER A 40 -12.16 11.82 8.55
C SER A 40 -12.01 12.93 7.51
N SER A 41 -10.96 12.78 6.71
CA SER A 41 -10.76 13.54 5.49
C SER A 41 -11.21 12.69 4.31
N THR A 42 -11.58 13.33 3.20
CA THR A 42 -11.99 12.63 1.96
C THR A 42 -11.00 11.56 1.50
N THR A 43 -9.70 11.76 1.73
CA THR A 43 -8.66 10.79 1.36
C THR A 43 -8.60 9.62 2.36
N PHE A 44 -8.77 9.90 3.65
CA PHE A 44 -8.78 8.86 4.68
C PHE A 44 -9.98 7.93 4.54
N ASP A 45 -11.18 8.47 4.31
CA ASP A 45 -12.39 7.68 4.03
C ASP A 45 -12.18 6.74 2.84
N ALA A 46 -11.66 7.27 1.72
CA ALA A 46 -11.40 6.47 0.53
C ALA A 46 -10.43 5.31 0.80
N GLN A 47 -9.39 5.52 1.61
CA GLN A 47 -8.46 4.47 2.00
C GLN A 47 -9.11 3.45 2.93
N LEU A 48 -9.92 3.91 3.90
CA LEU A 48 -10.65 3.04 4.81
C LEU A 48 -11.68 2.17 4.08
N ASP A 49 -12.31 2.68 3.02
CA ASP A 49 -13.21 1.91 2.17
C ASP A 49 -12.49 0.80 1.39
N VAL A 50 -11.25 1.03 0.96
CA VAL A 50 -10.41 -0.01 0.34
C VAL A 50 -10.04 -1.06 1.39
N ALA A 51 -9.56 -0.62 2.56
CA ALA A 51 -9.16 -1.53 3.64
C ALA A 51 -10.33 -2.39 4.15
N SER A 52 -11.52 -1.79 4.27
CA SER A 52 -12.76 -2.47 4.68
C SER A 52 -13.16 -3.58 3.70
N ARG A 53 -12.95 -3.37 2.39
CA ARG A 53 -13.21 -4.40 1.38
C ARG A 53 -12.23 -5.56 1.49
N VAL A 54 -10.93 -5.27 1.62
CA VAL A 54 -9.89 -6.29 1.83
C VAL A 54 -10.16 -7.12 3.09
N ALA A 55 -10.62 -6.50 4.17
CA ALA A 55 -10.93 -7.20 5.42
C ALA A 55 -12.13 -8.17 5.34
N GLN A 56 -12.97 -8.07 4.30
CA GLN A 56 -14.14 -8.95 4.10
C GLN A 56 -13.86 -10.13 3.16
N GLU A 57 -12.70 -10.17 2.54
CA GLU A 57 -12.30 -11.22 1.62
C GLU A 57 -11.65 -12.41 2.37
N SER A 58 -11.34 -13.52 1.69
CA SER A 58 -10.86 -14.76 2.35
C SER A 58 -9.44 -14.61 2.92
N PRO A 59 -9.25 -14.78 4.24
CA PRO A 59 -7.92 -14.75 4.86
C PRO A 59 -7.00 -15.86 4.34
N GLU A 60 -7.53 -17.06 4.10
CA GLU A 60 -6.78 -18.21 3.61
C GLU A 60 -6.24 -17.95 2.20
N LEU A 61 -7.08 -17.41 1.31
CA LEU A 61 -6.67 -17.04 -0.04
C LEU A 61 -5.54 -16.00 -0.02
N TYR A 62 -5.60 -15.01 0.87
CA TYR A 62 -4.52 -14.02 0.95
C TYR A 62 -3.27 -14.54 1.62
N TYR A 63 -3.39 -15.40 2.60
CA TYR A 63 -2.22 -16.10 3.12
C TYR A 63 -1.53 -16.87 2.00
N GLU A 64 -2.28 -17.60 1.17
CA GLU A 64 -1.75 -18.30 -0.01
C GLU A 64 -1.10 -17.33 -1.02
N ILE A 65 -1.77 -16.24 -1.38
CA ILE A 65 -1.21 -15.22 -2.29
C ILE A 65 0.11 -14.64 -1.77
N GLN A 66 0.21 -14.39 -0.46
CA GLN A 66 1.40 -13.83 0.18
C GLN A 66 2.52 -14.86 0.39
N SER A 67 2.18 -16.12 0.67
CA SER A 67 3.13 -17.17 1.07
C SER A 67 3.58 -18.11 -0.04
N LEU A 68 2.76 -18.32 -1.08
CA LEU A 68 3.01 -19.33 -2.12
C LEU A 68 3.61 -18.77 -3.43
N ASN A 69 3.97 -17.49 -3.47
CA ASN A 69 4.69 -16.92 -4.59
C ASN A 69 6.15 -16.65 -4.18
N ASP A 70 7.11 -17.19 -4.93
CA ASP A 70 8.52 -16.77 -4.85
C ASP A 70 8.67 -15.24 -5.02
N TYR A 71 7.67 -14.60 -5.64
CA TYR A 71 7.54 -13.15 -5.86
C TYR A 71 6.73 -12.41 -4.79
N GLY A 72 6.02 -13.12 -3.90
CA GLY A 72 5.21 -12.53 -2.82
C GLY A 72 6.12 -11.84 -1.80
N ALA A 73 7.26 -12.47 -1.51
CA ALA A 73 8.33 -11.90 -0.69
C ALA A 73 8.88 -10.58 -1.26
N GLU A 74 9.01 -10.45 -2.59
CA GLU A 74 9.50 -9.21 -3.21
C GLU A 74 8.56 -8.03 -2.95
N SER A 75 7.23 -8.26 -3.01
CA SER A 75 6.23 -7.22 -2.78
C SER A 75 6.19 -6.76 -1.31
N LEU A 76 6.30 -7.71 -0.37
CA LEU A 76 6.37 -7.43 1.06
C LEU A 76 7.66 -6.70 1.42
N GLU A 77 8.78 -7.13 0.88
CA GLU A 77 10.08 -6.48 1.09
C GLU A 77 10.08 -5.06 0.51
N ALA A 78 9.55 -4.87 -0.70
CA ALA A 78 9.42 -3.54 -1.29
C ALA A 78 8.55 -2.60 -0.45
N LEU A 79 7.43 -3.10 0.08
CA LEU A 79 6.55 -2.34 0.99
C LEU A 79 7.28 -1.98 2.29
N SER A 80 7.92 -2.96 2.92
CA SER A 80 8.68 -2.79 4.17
C SER A 80 9.75 -1.71 4.01
N GLN A 81 10.56 -1.81 2.96
CA GLN A 81 11.60 -0.81 2.66
C GLN A 81 11.02 0.58 2.37
N ALA A 82 9.86 0.67 1.69
CA ALA A 82 9.22 1.95 1.43
C ALA A 82 8.76 2.63 2.73
N VAL A 83 8.16 1.87 3.64
CA VAL A 83 7.74 2.35 4.96
C VAL A 83 8.95 2.76 5.81
N GLU A 84 10.03 1.98 5.81
CA GLU A 84 11.23 2.34 6.59
C GLU A 84 11.92 3.59 6.04
N ARG A 85 12.00 3.77 4.72
CA ARG A 85 12.54 5.02 4.13
C ARG A 85 11.72 6.24 4.53
N LEU A 86 10.40 6.13 4.50
CA LEU A 86 9.49 7.19 4.96
C LEU A 86 9.73 7.50 6.44
N ARG A 87 9.74 6.46 7.27
CA ARG A 87 9.97 6.58 8.72
C ARG A 87 11.32 7.22 9.03
N ALA A 88 12.39 6.76 8.38
CA ALA A 88 13.73 7.29 8.55
C ALA A 88 13.80 8.78 8.20
N ALA A 89 13.26 9.18 7.05
CA ALA A 89 13.25 10.59 6.63
C ALA A 89 12.50 11.50 7.63
N VAL A 90 11.38 11.04 8.18
CA VAL A 90 10.61 11.80 9.18
C VAL A 90 11.36 11.89 10.51
N LEU A 91 11.88 10.76 11.02
CA LEU A 91 12.56 10.73 12.32
C LEU A 91 13.90 11.45 12.32
N SER A 92 14.61 11.47 11.19
CA SER A 92 15.84 12.24 11.00
C SER A 92 15.58 13.72 10.66
N GLN A 93 14.32 14.12 10.52
CA GLN A 93 13.91 15.45 10.03
C GLN A 93 14.54 15.80 8.66
N ASP A 94 14.81 14.78 7.83
CA ASP A 94 15.34 14.94 6.48
C ASP A 94 14.24 15.32 5.50
N HIS A 95 13.97 16.63 5.46
CA HIS A 95 12.98 17.22 4.56
C HIS A 95 13.27 16.93 3.08
N GLU A 96 14.54 16.90 2.67
CA GLU A 96 14.92 16.66 1.28
C GLU A 96 14.59 15.23 0.87
N ALA A 97 14.94 14.24 1.69
CA ALA A 97 14.60 12.83 1.46
C ALA A 97 13.08 12.63 1.40
N PHE A 98 12.32 13.23 2.31
CA PHE A 98 10.86 13.14 2.31
C PHE A 98 10.25 13.71 1.02
N VAL A 99 10.68 14.91 0.61
CA VAL A 99 10.20 15.54 -0.62
C VAL A 99 10.60 14.73 -1.85
N ALA A 100 11.80 14.15 -1.87
CA ALA A 100 12.25 13.28 -2.95
C ALA A 100 11.36 12.03 -3.08
N LEU A 101 10.97 11.39 -1.98
CA LEU A 101 10.03 10.26 -1.99
C LEU A 101 8.68 10.66 -2.61
N MET A 102 8.12 11.79 -2.19
CA MET A 102 6.84 12.30 -2.71
C MET A 102 6.90 12.63 -4.21
N ARG A 103 7.97 13.31 -4.65
CA ARG A 103 8.15 13.68 -6.06
C ARG A 103 8.27 12.44 -6.95
N ARG A 104 9.10 11.47 -6.56
CA ARG A 104 9.27 10.22 -7.31
C ARG A 104 7.96 9.44 -7.41
N GLY A 105 7.16 9.43 -6.34
CA GLY A 105 5.83 8.82 -6.35
C GLY A 105 4.87 9.50 -7.34
N ARG A 106 4.83 10.83 -7.35
CA ARG A 106 4.02 11.60 -8.31
C ARG A 106 4.43 11.31 -9.75
N ASP A 107 5.72 11.39 -10.05
CA ASP A 107 6.25 11.22 -11.41
C ASP A 107 5.89 9.82 -11.96
N TYR A 108 6.03 8.78 -11.12
CA TYR A 108 5.61 7.42 -11.48
C TYR A 108 4.11 7.28 -11.78
N LEU A 109 3.25 7.92 -10.97
CA LEU A 109 1.79 7.86 -11.13
C LEU A 109 1.32 8.65 -12.36
N ASP A 110 1.96 9.78 -12.65
CA ASP A 110 1.67 10.60 -13.84
C ASP A 110 2.06 9.87 -15.14
N ASP A 111 3.21 9.20 -15.15
CA ASP A 111 3.63 8.36 -16.27
C ASP A 111 2.64 7.23 -16.53
N ARG A 112 2.19 6.55 -15.47
CA ARG A 112 1.19 5.48 -15.58
C ARG A 112 -0.14 5.99 -16.13
N ARG A 113 -0.62 7.13 -15.64
CA ARG A 113 -1.87 7.77 -16.11
C ARG A 113 -1.78 8.09 -17.60
N THR A 114 -0.68 8.72 -18.02
CA THR A 114 -0.44 9.06 -19.43
C THR A 114 -0.43 7.83 -20.32
N GLN A 115 0.13 6.71 -19.86
CA GLN A 115 0.10 5.45 -20.61
C GLN A 115 -1.30 4.83 -20.70
N ALA A 116 -2.10 4.91 -19.64
CA ALA A 116 -3.48 4.40 -19.65
C ALA A 116 -4.36 5.21 -20.61
N GLU A 117 -4.24 6.54 -20.61
CA GLU A 117 -4.96 7.43 -21.54
C GLU A 117 -4.62 7.17 -23.00
N ARG A 118 -3.36 6.81 -23.32
CA ARG A 118 -2.94 6.46 -24.69
C ARG A 118 -3.48 5.10 -25.19
N ARG A 119 -3.96 4.25 -24.29
CA ARG A 119 -4.50 2.91 -24.60
C ARG A 119 -6.03 2.88 -24.69
N ALA A 120 -6.71 3.94 -24.22
CA ALA A 120 -8.15 4.11 -24.28
C ALA A 120 -8.58 4.76 -25.61
#